data_AF-A0AAW4VI67-F1
#
_entry.id   AF-A0AAW4VI67-F1
#
_cell.length_a   1.000
_cell.length_b   1.000
_cell.length_c   1.000
_cell.angle_alpha   90.00
_cell.angle_beta   90.00
_cell.angle_gamma   90.00
#
_symmetry.space_group_name_H-M   'P 1'
#
loop_
_entity.id
_entity.type
_entity.pdbx_description
1 polymer ?
#
loop_
_entity_poly.entity_id
_entity_poly.type
_entity_poly.pdbx_seq_one_letter_code
_entity_poly.pdbx_strand_id
1 'polypeptide(L)'
;MKTHELEKELGISKHTIFYYEKEGIVTPQRDANGYRSYNQDDLQKLIMVKFLRNLNISIDDVKAILNNELDFKECLEINQIHLEKQIKSLEEVQENIEMYVRKDLPMLPALQQIQREAKNYKLGYQKTTDTVSLGRRLTKKLALRKFLYKIPAAITPSFIMWICAASFFDENLEKTTALIIIFILLMILFINIFVATEFQFSQIWLKMPLDQTMNQSVEFLSDGIRYYQFHGYLNNLKYYYGVLFNKAEKYMQFYKYEDIQSVELILNHRYESYGTPIAKDWYVLDYRFEFKDGNHFYFYWPITLDDDSRFIGTILDEKVENIIDKDHVIDALKNGIHLNDYVRGTEE
;
A
#
# COMPACT_ATOMS: atom_id res chain seq x y z
N MET A 1 25.48 35.34 -12.49
CA MET A 1 24.13 35.66 -13.00
C MET A 1 23.16 35.75 -11.83
N LYS A 2 22.16 36.62 -11.90
CA LYS A 2 21.05 36.70 -10.92
C LYS A 2 19.91 35.75 -11.30
N THR A 3 19.04 35.41 -10.35
CA THR A 3 17.90 34.51 -10.58
C THR A 3 17.01 34.97 -11.76
N HIS A 4 16.77 36.27 -11.91
CA HIS A 4 15.96 36.79 -13.01
C HIS A 4 16.65 36.69 -14.39
N GLU A 5 17.98 36.79 -14.43
CA GLU A 5 18.74 36.58 -15.67
C GLU A 5 18.70 35.11 -16.08
N LEU A 6 18.82 34.18 -15.12
CA LEU A 6 18.67 32.75 -15.35
C LEU A 6 17.27 32.36 -15.81
N GLU A 7 16.24 32.94 -15.21
CA GLU A 7 14.84 32.75 -15.63
C GLU A 7 14.65 33.12 -17.10
N LYS A 8 15.23 34.25 -17.53
CA LYS A 8 15.15 34.70 -18.92
C LYS A 8 15.97 33.82 -19.87
N GLU A 9 17.16 33.40 -19.46
CA GLU A 9 18.07 32.58 -20.26
C GLU A 9 17.54 31.15 -20.43
N LEU A 10 17.03 30.55 -19.35
CA LEU A 10 16.56 29.17 -19.32
C LEU A 10 15.08 29.05 -19.67
N GLY A 11 14.31 30.13 -19.64
CA GLY A 11 12.86 30.10 -19.86
C GLY A 11 12.13 29.21 -18.83
N ILE A 12 12.63 29.15 -17.60
CA ILE A 12 12.02 28.43 -16.47
C ILE A 12 11.76 29.42 -15.33
N SER A 13 10.69 29.19 -14.56
CA SER A 13 10.31 30.12 -13.50
C SER A 13 11.37 30.21 -12.40
N LYS A 14 11.42 31.34 -11.67
CA LYS A 14 12.26 31.46 -10.47
C LYS A 14 12.01 30.33 -9.47
N HIS A 15 10.75 29.90 -9.34
CA HIS A 15 10.36 28.78 -8.48
C HIS A 15 11.05 27.48 -8.90
N THR A 16 11.13 27.21 -10.21
CA THR A 16 11.83 26.04 -10.75
C THR A 16 13.33 26.10 -10.46
N ILE A 17 13.95 27.28 -10.53
CA ILE A 17 15.37 27.46 -10.17
C ILE A 17 15.57 27.20 -8.68
N PHE A 18 14.69 27.71 -7.82
CA PHE A 18 14.76 27.48 -6.37
C PHE A 18 14.53 26.02 -5.99
N TYR A 19 13.63 25.32 -6.68
CA TYR A 19 13.46 23.89 -6.53
C TYR A 19 14.78 23.13 -6.80
N TYR A 20 15.50 23.47 -7.87
CA TYR A 20 16.80 22.85 -8.15
C TYR A 20 17.91 23.24 -7.17
N GLU A 21 17.80 24.39 -6.50
CA GLU A 21 18.65 24.70 -5.33
C GLU A 21 18.34 23.79 -4.14
N LYS A 22 17.06 23.63 -3.82
CA LYS A 22 16.60 22.81 -2.69
C LYS A 22 16.98 21.34 -2.87
N GLU A 23 16.88 20.83 -4.10
CA GLU A 23 17.31 19.49 -4.49
C GLU A 23 18.85 19.33 -4.54
N GLY A 24 19.61 20.39 -4.24
CA GLY A 24 21.07 20.36 -4.16
C GLY A 24 21.78 20.28 -5.51
N ILE A 25 21.06 20.49 -6.62
CA ILE A 25 21.64 20.42 -7.97
C ILE A 25 22.56 21.61 -8.24
N VAL A 26 22.15 22.80 -7.79
CA VAL A 26 22.94 24.02 -7.82
C VAL A 26 23.00 24.65 -6.43
N THR A 27 24.10 25.34 -6.13
CA THR A 27 24.28 26.00 -4.83
C THR A 27 24.81 27.41 -5.08
N PRO A 28 23.92 28.39 -5.31
CA PRO A 28 24.34 29.74 -5.66
C PRO A 28 25.06 30.40 -4.50
N GLN A 29 26.10 31.15 -4.84
CA GLN A 29 26.76 32.04 -3.89
C GLN A 29 25.85 33.24 -3.60
N ARG A 30 26.04 33.91 -2.46
CA ARG A 30 25.41 35.21 -2.19
C ARG A 30 26.40 36.32 -2.49
N ASP A 31 25.92 37.37 -3.15
CA ASP A 31 26.72 38.58 -3.36
C ASP A 31 26.82 39.43 -2.08
N ALA A 32 27.58 40.53 -2.15
CA ALA A 32 27.75 41.46 -1.05
C ALA A 32 26.43 42.11 -0.56
N ASN A 33 25.38 42.10 -1.39
CA ASN A 33 24.06 42.65 -1.07
C ASN A 33 23.08 41.55 -0.59
N GLY A 34 23.54 40.31 -0.41
CA GLY A 34 22.75 39.18 0.07
C GLY A 34 21.91 38.48 -1.00
N TYR A 35 21.99 38.91 -2.27
CA TYR A 35 21.26 38.30 -3.39
C TYR A 35 21.98 37.07 -3.94
N ARG A 36 21.20 36.09 -4.39
CA ARG A 36 21.70 34.88 -5.08
C ARG A 36 22.51 35.26 -6.33
N SER A 37 23.62 34.57 -6.52
CA SER A 37 24.54 34.72 -7.63
C SER A 37 25.01 33.35 -8.08
N TYR A 38 24.65 32.98 -9.31
CA TYR A 38 24.96 31.70 -9.92
C TYR A 38 26.16 31.87 -10.85
N ASN A 39 27.06 30.90 -10.83
CA ASN A 39 28.21 30.91 -11.72
C ASN A 39 27.86 30.21 -13.06
N GLN A 40 28.86 30.08 -13.94
CA GLN A 40 28.67 29.44 -15.24
C GLN A 40 28.39 27.94 -15.11
N ASP A 41 28.96 27.27 -14.11
CA ASP A 41 28.76 25.83 -13.87
C ASP A 41 27.33 25.54 -13.41
N ASP A 42 26.76 26.40 -12.56
CA ASP A 42 25.35 26.34 -12.15
C ASP A 42 24.43 26.46 -13.37
N LEU A 43 24.72 27.40 -14.27
CA LEU A 43 23.98 27.53 -15.52
C LEU A 43 24.05 26.25 -16.37
N GLN A 44 25.24 25.67 -16.55
CA GLN A 44 25.41 24.43 -17.33
C GLN A 44 24.65 23.25 -16.70
N LYS A 45 24.70 23.10 -15.38
CA LYS A 45 23.91 22.08 -14.67
C LYS A 45 22.41 22.28 -14.90
N LEU A 46 21.92 23.51 -14.78
CA LEU A 46 20.49 23.81 -14.99
C LEU A 46 20.04 23.57 -16.44
N ILE A 47 20.89 23.83 -17.43
CA ILE A 47 20.64 23.47 -18.84
C ILE A 47 20.49 21.95 -18.97
N MET A 48 21.39 21.18 -18.36
CA MET A 48 21.35 19.72 -18.39
C MET A 48 20.09 19.17 -17.72
N VAL A 49 19.74 19.70 -16.54
CA VAL A 49 18.51 19.35 -15.82
C VAL A 49 17.28 19.60 -16.69
N LYS A 50 17.17 20.80 -17.28
CA LYS A 50 16.06 21.14 -18.15
C LYS A 50 15.94 20.17 -19.33
N PHE A 51 17.06 19.84 -19.96
CA PHE A 51 17.10 18.88 -21.07
C PHE A 51 16.58 17.50 -20.64
N LEU A 52 17.14 16.93 -19.56
CA LEU A 52 16.74 15.61 -19.05
C LEU A 52 15.28 15.57 -18.59
N ARG A 53 14.80 16.63 -17.95
CA ARG A 53 13.39 16.75 -17.53
C ARG A 53 12.42 16.81 -18.70
N ASN A 54 12.81 17.43 -19.81
CA ASN A 54 12.01 17.39 -21.05
C ASN A 54 11.93 15.99 -21.67
N LEU A 55 12.83 15.08 -21.30
CA LEU A 55 12.79 13.66 -21.67
C LEU A 55 12.03 12.80 -20.65
N ASN A 56 11.30 13.43 -19.71
CA ASN A 56 10.58 12.79 -18.60
C ASN A 56 11.45 11.99 -17.61
N ILE A 57 12.76 12.25 -17.57
CA ILE A 57 13.67 11.58 -16.62
C ILE A 57 13.49 12.17 -15.23
N SER A 58 13.37 11.34 -14.19
CA SER A 58 13.10 11.78 -12.81
C SER A 58 14.21 12.70 -12.26
N ILE A 59 13.90 13.56 -11.28
CA ILE A 59 14.92 14.43 -10.67
C ILE A 59 15.99 13.63 -9.91
N ASP A 60 15.62 12.48 -9.35
CA ASP A 60 16.56 11.58 -8.69
C ASP A 60 17.55 10.98 -9.71
N ASP A 61 17.08 10.55 -10.88
CA ASP A 61 17.94 10.06 -11.96
C ASP A 61 18.81 11.19 -12.54
N VAL A 62 18.28 12.42 -12.65
CA VAL A 62 19.07 13.59 -13.05
C VAL A 62 20.22 13.83 -12.06
N LYS A 63 19.95 13.77 -10.75
CA LYS A 63 20.99 13.89 -9.71
C LYS A 63 22.02 12.77 -9.83
N ALA A 64 21.58 11.53 -10.03
CA ALA A 64 22.47 10.39 -10.22
C ALA A 64 23.38 10.55 -11.45
N ILE A 65 22.83 11.07 -12.57
CA ILE A 65 23.61 11.38 -13.78
C ILE A 65 24.63 12.49 -13.50
N LEU A 66 24.21 13.59 -12.86
CA LEU A 66 25.09 14.72 -12.54
C LEU A 66 26.22 14.33 -11.57
N ASN A 67 25.98 13.34 -10.71
CA ASN A 67 26.96 12.80 -9.76
C ASN A 67 27.81 11.66 -10.34
N ASN A 68 27.61 11.30 -11.62
CA ASN A 68 28.23 10.15 -12.29
C ASN A 68 27.93 8.78 -11.61
N GLU A 69 26.82 8.69 -10.87
CA GLU A 69 26.33 7.45 -10.27
C GLU A 69 25.51 6.62 -11.26
N LEU A 70 24.93 7.29 -12.27
CA LEU A 70 24.18 6.67 -13.35
C LEU A 70 24.74 7.12 -14.70
N ASP A 71 24.99 6.17 -15.60
CA ASP A 71 25.41 6.50 -16.95
C ASP A 71 24.27 7.13 -17.75
N PHE A 72 24.56 8.27 -18.38
CA PHE A 72 23.57 9.04 -19.14
C PHE A 72 22.99 8.24 -20.31
N LYS A 73 23.82 7.46 -21.02
CA LYS A 73 23.39 6.67 -22.16
C LYS A 73 22.50 5.52 -21.71
N GLU A 74 22.89 4.82 -20.65
CA GLU A 74 22.10 3.73 -20.06
C GLU A 74 20.73 4.22 -19.57
N CYS A 75 20.68 5.38 -18.89
CA CYS A 75 19.42 6.00 -18.46
C CYS A 75 18.48 6.28 -19.65
N LEU A 76 19.02 6.82 -20.74
CA LEU A 76 18.24 7.10 -21.95
C LEU A 76 17.75 5.83 -22.65
N GLU A 77 18.58 4.79 -22.72
CA GLU A 77 18.18 3.50 -23.30
C GLU A 77 17.05 2.84 -22.51
N ILE A 78 17.12 2.87 -21.17
CA ILE A 78 16.06 2.37 -20.29
C ILE A 78 14.78 3.20 -20.46
N ASN A 79 14.89 4.53 -20.50
CA ASN A 79 13.75 5.41 -20.69
C ASN A 79 13.09 5.19 -22.07
N GLN A 80 13.89 4.98 -23.13
CA GLN A 80 13.39 4.63 -24.45
C GLN A 80 12.59 3.33 -24.43
N ILE A 81 13.12 2.27 -23.81
CA ILE A 81 12.41 0.98 -23.67
C ILE A 81 11.09 1.18 -22.92
N HIS A 82 11.08 2.01 -21.87
CA HIS A 82 9.88 2.32 -21.12
C HIS A 82 8.83 3.05 -21.98
N LEU A 83 9.25 4.07 -22.73
CA LEU A 83 8.39 4.83 -23.64
C LEU A 83 7.83 3.95 -24.77
N GLU A 84 8.65 3.10 -25.38
CA GLU A 84 8.20 2.15 -26.42
C GLU A 84 7.12 1.21 -25.88
N LYS A 85 7.27 0.75 -24.64
CA LYS A 85 6.27 -0.09 -23.97
C LYS A 85 4.98 0.69 -23.69
N GLN A 86 5.08 1.95 -23.29
CA GLN A 86 3.91 2.82 -23.08
C GLN A 86 3.17 3.10 -24.39
N ILE A 87 3.91 3.46 -25.45
CA ILE A 87 3.36 3.70 -26.80
C ILE A 87 2.61 2.45 -27.26
N LYS A 88 3.25 1.28 -27.21
CA LYS A 88 2.60 0.03 -27.60
C LYS A 88 1.33 -0.25 -26.81
N SER A 89 1.34 0.00 -25.50
CA SER A 89 0.15 -0.16 -24.66
C SER A 89 -0.97 0.81 -25.05
N LEU A 90 -0.63 2.04 -25.44
CA LEU A 90 -1.59 3.05 -25.87
C LEU A 90 -2.14 2.74 -27.27
N GLU A 91 -1.30 2.25 -28.19
CA GLU A 91 -1.70 1.76 -29.51
C GLU A 91 -2.70 0.60 -29.38
N GLU A 92 -2.42 -0.38 -28.50
CA GLU A 92 -3.36 -1.49 -28.21
C GLU A 92 -4.71 -0.97 -27.69
N VAL A 93 -4.72 0.07 -26.85
CA VAL A 93 -5.96 0.71 -26.37
C VAL A 93 -6.67 1.43 -27.51
N GLN A 94 -5.95 2.17 -28.34
CA GLN A 94 -6.50 2.89 -29.48
C GLN A 94 -7.14 1.93 -30.49
N GLU A 95 -6.45 0.85 -30.87
CA GLU A 95 -6.97 -0.18 -31.79
C GLU A 95 -8.26 -0.80 -31.25
N ASN A 96 -8.33 -1.02 -29.94
CA ASN A 96 -9.55 -1.50 -29.29
C ASN A 96 -10.68 -0.50 -29.43
N ILE A 97 -10.45 0.78 -29.09
CA ILE A 97 -11.45 1.84 -29.23
C ILE A 97 -11.96 1.93 -30.68
N GLU A 98 -11.05 1.93 -31.65
CA GLU A 98 -11.40 1.98 -33.08
C GLU A 98 -12.22 0.76 -33.51
N MET A 99 -11.88 -0.44 -33.01
CA MET A 99 -12.68 -1.65 -33.24
C MET A 99 -14.12 -1.48 -32.73
N TYR A 100 -14.32 -0.90 -31.55
CA TYR A 100 -15.65 -0.68 -30.98
C TYR A 100 -16.46 0.34 -31.77
N VAL A 101 -15.85 1.49 -32.08
CA VAL A 101 -16.49 2.55 -32.85
C VAL A 101 -16.92 2.03 -34.23
N ARG A 102 -16.09 1.19 -34.88
CA ARG A 102 -16.39 0.64 -36.20
C ARG A 102 -17.52 -0.39 -36.21
N LYS A 103 -17.67 -1.18 -35.14
CA LYS A 103 -18.61 -2.31 -35.11
C LYS A 103 -20.03 -1.93 -34.64
N ASP A 104 -20.25 -0.69 -34.20
CA ASP A 104 -21.55 -0.16 -33.70
C ASP A 104 -22.28 -1.15 -32.75
N LEU A 105 -21.51 -1.75 -31.84
CA LEU A 105 -21.97 -2.88 -31.03
C LEU A 105 -22.75 -2.41 -29.80
N PRO A 106 -23.93 -2.96 -29.50
CA PRO A 106 -24.60 -2.73 -28.23
C PRO A 106 -23.74 -3.27 -27.06
N MET A 107 -23.71 -2.50 -25.97
CA MET A 107 -22.75 -2.64 -24.86
C MET A 107 -22.73 -4.02 -24.18
N LEU A 108 -23.83 -4.79 -24.18
CA LEU A 108 -23.96 -6.03 -23.41
C LEU A 108 -23.55 -7.32 -24.17
N PRO A 109 -23.95 -7.57 -25.43
CA PRO A 109 -23.53 -8.77 -26.16
C PRO A 109 -22.03 -8.78 -26.52
N ALA A 110 -21.43 -7.61 -26.75
CA ALA A 110 -20.01 -7.49 -27.08
C ALA A 110 -19.10 -7.95 -25.93
N LEU A 111 -19.42 -7.58 -24.69
CA LEU A 111 -18.62 -7.91 -23.50
C LEU A 111 -18.50 -9.42 -23.24
N GLN A 112 -19.51 -10.20 -23.59
CA GLN A 112 -19.49 -11.67 -23.44
C GLN A 112 -18.57 -12.37 -24.46
N GLN A 113 -18.43 -11.83 -25.67
CA GLN A 113 -17.45 -12.34 -26.65
C GLN A 113 -16.02 -11.95 -26.26
N ILE A 114 -15.83 -10.74 -25.73
CA ILE A 114 -14.51 -10.23 -25.35
C ILE A 114 -13.91 -11.02 -24.18
N GLN A 115 -14.68 -11.41 -23.16
CA GLN A 115 -14.18 -12.28 -22.08
C GLN A 115 -13.53 -13.59 -22.59
N ARG A 116 -13.89 -14.05 -23.80
CA ARG A 116 -13.30 -15.25 -24.41
C ARG A 116 -11.98 -14.97 -25.13
N GLU A 117 -11.78 -13.76 -25.67
CA GLU A 117 -10.57 -13.37 -26.40
C GLU A 117 -9.55 -12.61 -25.51
N ALA A 118 -10.02 -11.94 -24.46
CA ALA A 118 -9.30 -11.02 -23.59
C ALA A 118 -8.36 -11.66 -22.55
N LYS A 119 -7.90 -12.91 -22.73
CA LYS A 119 -7.05 -13.60 -21.75
C LYS A 119 -5.70 -12.89 -21.46
N ASN A 120 -5.33 -11.87 -22.25
CA ASN A 120 -4.04 -11.19 -22.16
C ASN A 120 -4.11 -9.68 -21.84
N TYR A 121 -5.28 -9.11 -21.54
CA TYR A 121 -5.33 -7.72 -21.09
C TYR A 121 -4.86 -7.60 -19.64
N LYS A 122 -3.79 -6.84 -19.41
CA LYS A 122 -3.45 -6.36 -18.07
C LYS A 122 -4.31 -5.12 -17.80
N LEU A 123 -5.24 -5.23 -16.86
CA LEU A 123 -6.01 -4.07 -16.39
C LEU A 123 -5.04 -2.97 -15.95
N GLY A 124 -5.19 -1.77 -16.50
CA GLY A 124 -4.85 -0.57 -15.74
C GLY A 124 -5.69 -0.59 -14.48
N TYR A 125 -5.07 -0.43 -13.31
CA TYR A 125 -5.78 -0.47 -12.05
C TYR A 125 -6.69 0.76 -11.96
N GLN A 126 -7.95 0.61 -12.34
CA GLN A 126 -9.05 1.36 -11.77
C GLN A 126 -9.82 0.34 -10.95
N LYS A 127 -9.94 0.60 -9.65
CA LYS A 127 -10.56 -0.33 -8.72
C LYS A 127 -12.05 -0.49 -9.07
N THR A 128 -12.44 -1.64 -9.62
CA THR A 128 -13.83 -1.95 -10.01
C THR A 128 -14.72 -2.31 -8.81
N THR A 129 -14.26 -2.06 -7.58
CA THR A 129 -14.94 -2.47 -6.34
C THR A 129 -15.09 -1.27 -5.43
N ASP A 130 -16.30 -1.03 -4.95
CA ASP A 130 -16.67 0.05 -4.01
C ASP A 130 -16.18 -0.20 -2.57
N THR A 131 -15.12 -1.00 -2.42
CA THR A 131 -14.57 -1.39 -1.12
C THR A 131 -13.06 -1.26 -1.14
N VAL A 132 -12.51 -0.50 -0.18
CA VAL A 132 -11.07 -0.49 0.10
C VAL A 132 -10.80 -1.31 1.34
N SER A 133 -9.79 -2.18 1.26
CA SER A 133 -9.45 -3.11 2.31
C SER A 133 -7.99 -2.98 2.63
N LEU A 134 -7.70 -2.56 3.86
CA LEU A 134 -6.35 -2.25 4.30
C LEU A 134 -5.97 -3.08 5.54
N GLY A 135 -4.66 -3.21 5.74
CA GLY A 135 -4.07 -4.05 6.77
C GLY A 135 -4.28 -5.53 6.51
N ARG A 136 -4.37 -6.32 7.59
CA ARG A 136 -4.35 -7.79 7.55
C ARG A 136 -5.70 -8.42 7.21
N ARG A 137 -6.35 -7.96 6.13
CA ARG A 137 -7.60 -8.58 5.66
C ARG A 137 -7.38 -10.03 5.29
N LEU A 138 -8.15 -10.91 5.91
CA LEU A 138 -8.11 -12.34 5.61
C LEU A 138 -9.21 -12.71 4.62
N THR A 139 -8.84 -13.06 3.39
CA THR A 139 -9.80 -13.60 2.40
C THR A 139 -10.06 -15.09 2.65
N LYS A 140 -11.24 -15.61 2.27
CA LYS A 140 -11.56 -17.04 2.41
C LYS A 140 -10.52 -17.95 1.74
N LYS A 141 -10.08 -17.60 0.53
CA LYS A 141 -9.07 -18.36 -0.21
C LYS A 141 -7.73 -18.38 0.53
N LEU A 142 -7.32 -17.24 1.09
CA LEU A 142 -6.10 -17.14 1.88
C LEU A 142 -6.22 -17.90 3.20
N ALA A 143 -7.34 -17.78 3.92
CA ALA A 143 -7.64 -18.54 5.13
C ALA A 143 -7.60 -20.06 4.86
N LEU A 144 -8.23 -20.52 3.78
CA LEU A 144 -8.22 -21.94 3.42
C LEU A 144 -6.80 -22.43 3.14
N ARG A 145 -6.02 -21.68 2.36
CA ARG A 145 -4.62 -22.01 2.08
C ARG A 145 -3.77 -22.07 3.35
N LYS A 146 -3.93 -21.09 4.24
CA LYS A 146 -3.23 -21.03 5.53
C LYS A 146 -3.62 -22.21 6.42
N PHE A 147 -4.91 -22.56 6.48
CA PHE A 147 -5.41 -23.71 7.24
C PHE A 147 -4.77 -25.02 6.77
N LEU A 148 -4.75 -25.26 5.46
CA LEU A 148 -4.16 -26.47 4.87
C LEU A 148 -2.67 -26.59 5.19
N TYR A 149 -1.93 -25.48 5.22
CA TYR A 149 -0.51 -25.47 5.59
C TYR A 149 -0.26 -25.84 7.07
N LYS A 150 -1.23 -25.61 7.97
CA LYS A 150 -1.09 -25.99 9.39
C LYS A 150 -1.28 -27.48 9.64
N ILE A 151 -1.95 -28.22 8.74
CA ILE A 151 -2.23 -29.65 8.93
C ILE A 151 -0.92 -30.44 9.05
N PRO A 152 0.05 -30.36 8.11
CA PRO A 152 1.33 -31.06 8.26
C PRO A 152 2.12 -30.62 9.51
N ALA A 153 2.10 -29.32 9.84
CA ALA A 153 2.80 -28.79 11.00
C ALA A 153 2.26 -29.33 12.33
N ALA A 154 0.96 -29.65 12.39
CA ALA A 154 0.31 -30.21 13.58
C ALA A 154 0.58 -31.70 13.80
N ILE A 155 0.99 -32.46 12.78
CA ILE A 155 1.22 -33.91 12.89
C ILE A 155 2.33 -34.20 13.90
N THR A 156 3.48 -33.54 13.77
CA THR A 156 4.67 -33.80 14.58
C THR A 156 4.42 -33.64 16.09
N PRO A 157 3.93 -32.49 16.60
CA PRO A 157 3.67 -32.34 18.04
C PRO A 157 2.54 -33.25 18.53
N SER A 158 1.52 -33.50 17.69
CA SER A 158 0.43 -34.44 18.03
C SER A 158 0.96 -35.87 18.18
N PHE A 159 1.87 -36.29 17.31
CA PHE A 159 2.47 -37.62 17.34
C PHE A 159 3.36 -37.82 18.56
N ILE A 160 4.16 -36.82 18.93
CA ILE A 160 4.97 -36.85 20.15
C ILE A 160 4.06 -36.99 21.38
N MET A 161 3.03 -36.15 21.51
CA MET A 161 2.09 -36.22 22.62
C MET A 161 1.28 -37.53 22.63
N TRP A 162 0.98 -38.09 21.46
CA TRP A 162 0.31 -39.38 21.33
C TRP A 162 1.16 -40.55 21.82
N ILE A 163 2.47 -40.56 21.51
CA ILE A 163 3.43 -41.53 22.08
C ILE A 163 3.46 -41.42 23.60
N CYS A 164 3.53 -40.19 24.13
CA CYS A 164 3.49 -39.97 25.56
C CYS A 164 2.16 -40.43 26.19
N ALA A 165 1.02 -40.25 25.51
CA ALA A 165 -0.26 -40.73 26.00
C ALA A 165 -0.31 -42.27 26.03
N ALA A 166 0.29 -42.94 25.04
CA ALA A 166 0.29 -44.39 24.91
C ALA A 166 0.96 -45.13 26.09
N SER A 167 1.87 -44.48 26.82
CA SER A 167 2.53 -45.06 28.00
C SER A 167 1.64 -45.12 29.25
N PHE A 168 0.46 -44.50 29.25
CA PHE A 168 -0.46 -44.46 30.40
C PHE A 168 -1.61 -45.46 30.32
N PHE A 169 -1.76 -46.20 29.22
CA PHE A 169 -2.87 -47.14 29.00
C PHE A 169 -2.40 -48.60 28.93
N ASP A 170 -3.14 -49.49 29.59
CA ASP A 170 -2.94 -50.95 29.51
C ASP A 170 -3.34 -51.51 28.13
N GLU A 171 -2.63 -52.54 27.65
CA GLU A 171 -2.83 -53.10 26.31
C GLU A 171 -4.18 -53.81 26.16
N ASN A 172 -5.14 -53.16 25.49
CA ASN A 172 -6.46 -53.70 25.12
C ASN A 172 -7.00 -53.07 23.83
N LEU A 173 -8.05 -53.64 23.22
CA LEU A 173 -8.66 -53.07 22.01
C LEU A 173 -9.17 -51.63 22.23
N GLU A 174 -9.70 -51.34 23.42
CA GLU A 174 -10.14 -50.00 23.84
C GLU A 174 -8.99 -48.98 23.90
N LYS A 175 -7.74 -49.42 24.13
CA LYS A 175 -6.57 -48.55 24.07
C LYS A 175 -6.36 -47.99 22.67
N THR A 176 -6.51 -48.84 21.64
CA THR A 176 -6.26 -48.41 20.24
C THR A 176 -7.28 -47.36 19.78
N THR A 177 -8.56 -47.54 20.11
CA THR A 177 -9.62 -46.58 19.78
C THR A 177 -9.44 -45.27 20.55
N ALA A 178 -9.14 -45.35 21.85
CA ALA A 178 -8.86 -44.17 22.68
C ALA A 178 -7.65 -43.38 22.16
N LEU A 179 -6.58 -44.06 21.77
CA LEU A 179 -5.37 -43.43 21.24
C LEU A 179 -5.59 -42.73 19.90
N ILE A 180 -6.41 -43.30 19.00
CA ILE A 180 -6.78 -42.62 17.74
C ILE A 180 -7.58 -41.34 18.03
N ILE A 181 -8.54 -41.40 18.95
CA ILE A 181 -9.34 -40.23 19.35
C ILE A 181 -8.43 -39.14 19.96
N ILE A 182 -7.53 -39.52 20.87
CA ILE A 182 -6.56 -38.59 21.48
C ILE A 182 -5.69 -37.93 20.41
N PHE A 183 -5.16 -38.70 19.45
CA PHE A 183 -4.37 -38.13 18.36
C PHE A 183 -5.15 -37.12 17.53
N ILE A 184 -6.40 -37.43 17.17
CA ILE A 184 -7.27 -36.53 16.40
C ILE A 184 -7.56 -35.25 17.20
N LEU A 185 -7.88 -35.37 18.49
CA LEU A 185 -8.12 -34.22 19.37
C LEU A 185 -6.88 -33.33 19.51
N LEU A 186 -5.71 -33.94 19.68
CA LEU A 186 -4.42 -33.22 19.72
C LEU A 186 -4.15 -32.50 18.40
N MET A 187 -4.41 -33.15 17.27
CA MET A 187 -4.23 -32.54 15.96
C MET A 187 -5.15 -31.32 15.79
N ILE A 188 -6.42 -31.44 16.17
CA ILE A 188 -7.37 -30.31 16.15
C ILE A 188 -6.89 -29.18 17.07
N LEU A 189 -6.41 -29.53 18.28
CA LEU A 189 -5.88 -28.56 19.24
C LEU A 189 -4.66 -27.81 18.67
N PHE A 190 -3.66 -28.52 18.15
CA PHE A 190 -2.46 -27.91 17.58
C PHE A 190 -2.75 -27.07 16.33
N ILE A 191 -3.68 -27.51 15.46
CA ILE A 191 -4.13 -26.70 14.33
C ILE A 191 -4.70 -25.35 14.82
N ASN A 192 -5.58 -25.38 15.83
CA ASN A 192 -6.15 -24.15 16.39
C ASN A 192 -5.08 -23.26 17.04
N ILE A 193 -4.13 -23.85 17.77
CA ILE A 193 -2.99 -23.11 18.34
C ILE A 193 -2.17 -22.43 17.24
N PHE A 194 -1.84 -23.14 16.16
CA PHE A 194 -1.05 -22.59 15.06
C PHE A 194 -1.79 -21.55 14.22
N VAL A 195 -3.11 -21.64 14.12
CA VAL A 195 -3.93 -20.58 13.50
C VAL A 195 -3.96 -19.34 14.39
N ALA A 196 -4.17 -19.51 15.69
CA ALA A 196 -4.29 -18.37 16.60
C ALA A 196 -2.96 -17.61 16.80
N THR A 197 -1.85 -18.34 16.89
CA THR A 197 -0.50 -17.75 17.01
C THR A 197 -0.13 -16.89 15.81
N GLU A 198 -0.66 -17.20 14.62
CA GLU A 198 -0.43 -16.39 13.41
C GLU A 198 -0.92 -14.94 13.54
N PHE A 199 -1.94 -14.71 14.36
CA PHE A 199 -2.45 -13.37 14.64
C PHE A 199 -1.71 -12.66 15.77
N GLN A 200 -0.88 -13.37 16.53
CA GLN A 200 -0.09 -12.82 17.64
C GLN A 200 1.31 -12.41 17.21
N PHE A 201 1.92 -13.19 16.30
CA PHE A 201 3.21 -12.84 15.71
C PHE A 201 3.01 -11.76 14.65
N SER A 202 3.00 -10.49 15.06
CA SER A 202 3.12 -9.39 14.11
C SER A 202 4.44 -9.54 13.35
N GLN A 203 4.41 -9.32 12.03
CA GLN A 203 5.60 -9.35 11.17
C GLN A 203 6.72 -8.39 11.62
N ILE A 204 6.39 -7.47 12.54
CA ILE A 204 7.29 -6.57 13.27
C ILE A 204 8.40 -7.34 14.01
N TRP A 205 8.10 -8.50 14.62
CA TRP A 205 9.12 -9.26 15.35
C TRP A 205 10.11 -9.98 14.41
N LEU A 206 9.70 -10.27 13.18
CA LEU A 206 10.51 -10.94 12.15
C LEU A 206 11.22 -9.97 11.20
N LYS A 207 11.09 -8.64 11.40
CA LYS A 207 11.61 -7.59 10.48
C LYS A 207 11.23 -7.86 9.01
N MET A 208 10.03 -8.40 8.75
CA MET A 208 9.58 -8.63 7.37
C MET A 208 8.92 -7.36 6.81
N PRO A 209 9.25 -6.96 5.57
CA PRO A 209 9.03 -5.61 5.04
C PRO A 209 7.60 -5.32 4.53
N LEU A 210 6.62 -6.21 4.77
CA LEU A 210 5.41 -6.24 3.93
C LEU A 210 4.08 -5.93 4.62
N ASP A 211 4.00 -5.85 5.96
CA ASP A 211 2.78 -5.35 6.61
C ASP A 211 3.02 -4.91 8.07
N GLN A 212 3.18 -3.59 8.25
CA GLN A 212 3.40 -2.93 9.53
C GLN A 212 2.12 -2.40 10.17
N THR A 213 0.95 -2.64 9.55
CA THR A 213 -0.32 -2.37 10.22
C THR A 213 -0.33 -3.15 11.52
N MET A 214 -0.42 -2.42 12.63
CA MET A 214 -0.69 -3.02 13.94
C MET A 214 -1.85 -3.96 13.74
N ASN A 215 -1.78 -5.19 14.25
CA ASN A 215 -2.82 -6.21 14.33
C ASN A 215 -4.27 -5.72 14.05
N GLN A 216 -4.58 -5.32 12.82
CA GLN A 216 -5.80 -4.62 12.44
C GLN A 216 -6.14 -4.93 10.98
N SER A 217 -7.43 -4.95 10.68
CA SER A 217 -7.98 -5.02 9.32
C SER A 217 -9.09 -4.00 9.23
N VAL A 218 -9.08 -3.18 8.18
CA VAL A 218 -10.10 -2.15 7.95
C VAL A 218 -10.66 -2.30 6.55
N GLU A 219 -11.98 -2.19 6.43
CA GLU A 219 -12.71 -2.12 5.17
C GLU A 219 -13.48 -0.79 5.14
N PHE A 220 -13.13 0.07 4.20
CA PHE A 220 -13.93 1.23 3.83
C PHE A 220 -14.96 0.79 2.81
N LEU A 221 -16.23 0.82 3.19
CA LEU A 221 -17.38 0.46 2.38
C LEU A 221 -18.08 1.74 1.91
N SER A 222 -19.02 1.62 0.99
CA SER A 222 -19.81 2.76 0.53
C SER A 222 -20.71 3.35 1.62
N ASP A 223 -21.16 2.57 2.60
CA ASP A 223 -22.12 2.97 3.63
C ASP A 223 -21.53 3.12 5.05
N GLY A 224 -20.28 2.70 5.24
CA GLY A 224 -19.59 2.84 6.52
C GLY A 224 -18.18 2.27 6.52
N ILE A 225 -17.60 2.19 7.72
CA ILE A 225 -16.33 1.53 7.95
C ILE A 225 -16.54 0.28 8.77
N ARG A 226 -15.81 -0.77 8.40
CA ARG A 226 -15.75 -2.01 9.15
C ARG A 226 -14.33 -2.27 9.57
N TYR A 227 -14.09 -2.60 10.82
CA TYR A 227 -12.75 -2.93 11.28
C TYR A 227 -12.72 -4.10 12.25
N TYR A 228 -11.55 -4.74 12.30
CA TYR A 228 -11.25 -5.79 13.26
C TYR A 228 -9.87 -5.54 13.85
N GLN A 229 -9.78 -5.48 15.17
CA GLN A 229 -8.51 -5.46 15.89
C GLN A 229 -8.22 -6.88 16.37
N PHE A 230 -7.12 -7.48 15.91
CA PHE A 230 -6.73 -8.82 16.32
C PHE A 230 -6.28 -8.79 17.79
N HIS A 231 -7.17 -9.24 18.66
CA HIS A 231 -6.99 -9.25 20.11
C HIS A 231 -7.47 -10.57 20.71
N GLY A 232 -6.58 -11.23 21.45
CA GLY A 232 -6.90 -12.44 22.18
C GLY A 232 -7.07 -13.68 21.32
N TYR A 233 -6.70 -14.83 21.88
CA TYR A 233 -6.71 -16.13 21.19
C TYR A 233 -8.10 -16.51 20.64
N LEU A 234 -9.12 -16.46 21.50
CA LEU A 234 -10.47 -16.93 21.16
C LEU A 234 -11.17 -16.05 20.13
N ASN A 235 -11.01 -14.72 20.20
CA ASN A 235 -11.66 -13.81 19.25
C ASN A 235 -11.04 -13.95 17.86
N ASN A 236 -9.72 -14.04 17.77
CA ASN A 236 -9.02 -14.23 16.50
C ASN A 236 -9.42 -15.54 15.82
N LEU A 237 -9.58 -16.63 16.59
CA LEU A 237 -10.10 -17.90 16.05
C LEU A 237 -11.54 -17.77 15.57
N LYS A 238 -12.42 -17.12 16.35
CA LYS A 238 -13.81 -16.85 15.93
C LYS A 238 -13.85 -16.08 14.62
N TYR A 239 -13.03 -15.04 14.48
CA TYR A 239 -12.88 -14.28 13.24
C TYR A 239 -12.36 -15.15 12.09
N TYR A 240 -11.30 -15.94 12.30
CA TYR A 240 -10.72 -16.82 11.29
C TYR A 240 -11.73 -17.85 10.74
N TYR A 241 -12.44 -18.54 11.62
CA TYR A 241 -13.50 -19.46 11.21
C TYR A 241 -14.69 -18.71 10.61
N GLY A 242 -15.01 -17.53 11.12
CA GLY A 242 -15.94 -16.60 10.48
C GLY A 242 -15.59 -16.38 9.02
N VAL A 243 -14.34 -16.05 8.70
CA VAL A 243 -13.85 -15.90 7.32
C VAL A 243 -14.00 -17.19 6.50
N LEU A 244 -13.59 -18.35 7.04
CA LEU A 244 -13.72 -19.64 6.34
C LEU A 244 -15.18 -19.97 5.98
N PHE A 245 -16.12 -19.64 6.87
CA PHE A 245 -17.54 -19.90 6.71
C PHE A 245 -18.33 -18.72 6.12
N ASN A 246 -17.67 -17.70 5.57
CA ASN A 246 -18.31 -16.50 5.01
C ASN A 246 -19.20 -15.72 6.00
N LYS A 247 -18.80 -15.67 7.27
CA LYS A 247 -19.46 -14.97 8.38
C LYS A 247 -18.51 -14.03 9.13
N ALA A 248 -17.45 -13.55 8.47
CA ALA A 248 -16.44 -12.69 9.08
C ALA A 248 -17.05 -11.41 9.66
N GLU A 249 -18.04 -10.85 8.94
CA GLU A 249 -18.70 -9.58 9.27
C GLU A 249 -19.31 -9.58 10.68
N LYS A 250 -19.80 -10.73 11.15
CA LYS A 250 -20.36 -10.89 12.51
C LYS A 250 -19.37 -10.57 13.62
N TYR A 251 -18.07 -10.69 13.34
CA TYR A 251 -17.01 -10.53 14.31
C TYR A 251 -16.27 -9.19 14.17
N MET A 252 -16.61 -8.39 13.17
CA MET A 252 -16.02 -7.07 12.94
C MET A 252 -16.93 -5.99 13.52
N GLN A 253 -16.34 -4.89 13.96
CA GLN A 253 -17.09 -3.69 14.30
C GLN A 253 -17.49 -2.97 13.03
N PHE A 254 -18.72 -2.44 12.97
CA PHE A 254 -19.23 -1.68 11.85
C PHE A 254 -19.86 -0.39 12.35
N TYR A 255 -19.48 0.72 11.72
CA TYR A 255 -20.02 2.05 11.98
C TYR A 255 -20.39 2.67 10.65
N LYS A 256 -21.59 3.27 10.56
CA LYS A 256 -21.91 4.12 9.41
C LYS A 256 -21.09 5.40 9.50
N TYR A 257 -20.89 6.05 8.36
CA TYR A 257 -20.19 7.35 8.36
C TYR A 257 -20.92 8.40 9.22
N GLU A 258 -22.25 8.33 9.27
CA GLU A 258 -23.10 9.17 10.14
C GLU A 258 -22.84 8.94 11.64
N ASP A 259 -22.30 7.78 12.04
CA ASP A 259 -22.00 7.45 13.44
C ASP A 259 -20.60 7.93 13.88
N ILE A 260 -19.81 8.46 12.95
CA ILE A 260 -18.47 8.99 13.20
C ILE A 260 -18.61 10.42 13.70
N GLN A 261 -18.06 10.69 14.89
CA GLN A 261 -18.03 12.01 15.50
C GLN A 261 -16.87 12.85 14.96
N SER A 262 -15.69 12.26 14.78
CA SER A 262 -14.54 12.92 14.17
C SER A 262 -13.57 11.92 13.56
N VAL A 263 -12.81 12.35 12.55
CA VAL A 263 -11.64 11.63 12.04
C VAL A 263 -10.45 12.56 12.01
N GLU A 264 -9.41 12.27 12.79
CA GLU A 264 -8.12 12.96 12.67
C GLU A 264 -7.20 12.23 11.69
N LEU A 265 -6.74 12.97 10.69
CA LEU A 265 -5.71 12.55 9.73
C LEU A 265 -4.36 12.97 10.30
N ILE A 266 -3.49 12.01 10.62
CA ILE A 266 -2.22 12.25 11.31
C ILE A 266 -1.08 11.85 10.40
N LEU A 267 -0.47 12.84 9.76
CA LEU A 267 0.67 12.66 8.89
C LEU A 267 1.94 12.38 9.73
N ASN A 268 2.53 11.21 9.54
CA ASN A 268 3.72 10.80 10.27
C ASN A 268 4.88 10.55 9.31
N HIS A 269 6.04 11.13 9.60
CA HIS A 269 7.30 10.77 8.96
C HIS A 269 7.86 9.51 9.63
N ARG A 270 8.12 8.46 8.82
CA ARG A 270 8.54 7.15 9.31
C ARG A 270 9.80 6.69 8.58
N TYR A 271 10.67 6.06 9.35
CA TYR A 271 11.95 5.54 8.89
C TYR A 271 11.94 4.02 8.97
N GLU A 272 12.18 3.34 7.83
CA GLU A 272 12.37 1.89 7.80
C GLU A 272 13.79 1.55 7.33
N SER A 273 14.52 0.79 8.17
CA SER A 273 15.83 0.24 7.84
C SER A 273 15.73 -1.28 7.69
N TYR A 274 16.03 -1.77 6.49
CA TYR A 274 16.02 -3.20 6.18
C TYR A 274 17.33 -3.91 6.53
N GLY A 275 18.17 -3.32 7.38
CA GLY A 275 19.51 -3.84 7.67
C GLY A 275 20.49 -3.69 6.50
N THR A 276 20.12 -2.90 5.49
CA THR A 276 21.00 -2.40 4.42
C THR A 276 21.44 -0.96 4.76
N PRO A 277 22.49 -0.41 4.12
CA PRO A 277 22.90 0.99 4.29
C PRO A 277 21.84 1.99 3.79
N ILE A 278 20.88 1.51 3.01
CA ILE A 278 19.79 2.31 2.43
C ILE A 278 18.59 2.16 3.35
N ALA A 279 18.26 3.23 4.07
CA ALA A 279 16.99 3.34 4.74
C ALA A 279 16.00 4.10 3.87
N LYS A 280 14.74 3.69 3.92
CA LYS A 280 13.65 4.40 3.26
C LYS A 280 12.95 5.31 4.26
N ASP A 281 12.84 6.57 3.88
CA ASP A 281 11.99 7.56 4.50
C ASP A 281 10.67 7.67 3.72
N TRP A 282 9.56 7.67 4.44
CA TRP A 282 8.25 7.94 3.86
C TRP A 282 7.31 8.57 4.87
N TYR A 283 6.42 9.40 4.35
CA TYR A 283 5.29 9.96 5.05
C TYR A 283 4.11 9.01 4.89
N VAL A 284 3.51 8.66 6.02
CA VAL A 284 2.35 7.78 6.05
C VAL A 284 1.26 8.38 6.91
N LEU A 285 0.02 8.12 6.53
CA LEU A 285 -1.14 8.67 7.18
C LEU A 285 -1.76 7.67 8.16
N ASP A 286 -1.79 8.05 9.42
CA ASP A 286 -2.57 7.37 10.43
C ASP A 286 -3.95 8.00 10.52
N TYR A 287 -4.95 7.22 10.94
CA TYR A 287 -6.33 7.70 11.09
C TYR A 287 -6.80 7.48 12.53
N ARG A 288 -7.28 8.52 13.19
CA ARG A 288 -7.96 8.39 14.50
C ARG A 288 -9.45 8.66 14.34
N PHE A 289 -10.25 7.62 14.46
CA PHE A 289 -11.71 7.68 14.44
C PHE A 289 -12.24 7.81 15.86
N GLU A 290 -13.12 8.77 16.09
CA GLU A 290 -13.95 8.89 17.28
C GLU A 290 -15.41 8.69 16.88
N PHE A 291 -16.12 7.80 17.56
CA PHE A 291 -17.51 7.47 17.27
C PHE A 291 -18.45 8.12 18.29
N LYS A 292 -19.69 8.37 17.88
CA LYS A 292 -20.72 9.02 18.72
C LYS A 292 -21.08 8.23 19.98
N ASP A 293 -20.81 6.93 20.01
CA ASP A 293 -21.02 6.05 21.17
C ASP A 293 -19.87 6.11 22.20
N GLY A 294 -18.84 6.93 21.96
CA GLY A 294 -17.66 7.08 22.81
C GLY A 294 -16.55 6.07 22.51
N ASN A 295 -16.75 5.15 21.56
CA ASN A 295 -15.66 4.28 21.10
C ASN A 295 -14.67 5.06 20.23
N HIS A 296 -13.44 4.56 20.16
CA HIS A 296 -12.39 5.12 19.32
C HIS A 296 -11.62 4.00 18.61
N PHE A 297 -11.17 4.29 17.40
CA PHE A 297 -10.36 3.38 16.61
C PHE A 297 -9.18 4.12 16.00
N TYR A 298 -7.97 3.67 16.31
CA TYR A 298 -6.74 4.23 15.76
C TYR A 298 -6.14 3.26 14.74
N PHE A 299 -6.16 3.67 13.47
CA PHE A 299 -5.63 2.90 12.36
C PHE A 299 -4.19 3.32 12.08
N TYR A 300 -3.26 2.46 12.45
CA TYR A 300 -1.84 2.78 12.47
C TYR A 300 -1.13 2.28 11.20
N TRP A 301 -0.43 3.20 10.54
CA TRP A 301 0.51 2.93 9.45
C TRP A 301 -0.04 2.00 8.34
N PRO A 302 -1.22 2.27 7.77
CA PRO A 302 -1.66 1.55 6.59
C PRO A 302 -0.76 1.79 5.40
N ILE A 303 -0.40 0.71 4.71
CA ILE A 303 0.12 0.79 3.36
C ILE A 303 -1.08 1.01 2.44
N THR A 304 -1.17 2.20 1.85
CA THR A 304 -2.21 2.55 0.87
C THR A 304 -1.59 2.70 -0.51
N LEU A 305 -2.27 2.17 -1.53
CA LEU A 305 -1.94 2.44 -2.93
C LEU A 305 -2.66 3.72 -3.38
N ASP A 306 -2.19 4.37 -4.45
CA ASP A 306 -2.72 5.67 -4.89
C ASP A 306 -4.25 5.66 -5.11
N ASP A 307 -4.80 4.61 -5.72
CA ASP A 307 -6.26 4.47 -5.91
C ASP A 307 -7.03 4.27 -4.59
N ASP A 308 -6.42 3.55 -3.65
CA ASP A 308 -7.01 3.33 -2.33
C ASP A 308 -7.01 4.63 -1.52
N SER A 309 -5.94 5.41 -1.63
CA SER A 309 -5.83 6.76 -1.07
C SER A 309 -6.90 7.68 -1.66
N ARG A 310 -7.13 7.67 -2.98
CA ARG A 310 -8.22 8.42 -3.63
C ARG A 310 -9.58 8.09 -3.07
N PHE A 311 -9.93 6.81 -3.05
CA PHE A 311 -11.23 6.37 -2.55
C PHE A 311 -11.43 6.76 -1.08
N ILE A 312 -10.41 6.56 -0.24
CA ILE A 312 -10.48 6.94 1.18
C ILE A 312 -10.61 8.44 1.35
N GLY A 313 -9.82 9.24 0.62
CA GLY A 313 -9.91 10.69 0.64
C GLY A 313 -11.30 11.18 0.26
N THR A 314 -11.83 10.71 -0.87
CA THR A 314 -13.18 11.08 -1.34
C THR A 314 -14.27 10.67 -0.35
N ILE A 315 -14.25 9.43 0.16
CA ILE A 315 -15.34 8.96 1.01
C ILE A 315 -15.33 9.62 2.38
N LEU A 316 -14.16 9.93 2.93
CA LEU A 316 -14.06 10.68 4.17
C LEU A 316 -14.58 12.11 3.96
N ASP A 317 -14.08 12.83 2.94
CA ASP A 317 -14.47 14.20 2.62
C ASP A 317 -15.98 14.36 2.36
N GLU A 318 -16.59 13.40 1.66
CA GLU A 318 -18.02 13.47 1.33
C GLU A 318 -18.94 13.04 2.48
N LYS A 319 -18.52 12.08 3.32
CA LYS A 319 -19.44 11.38 4.24
C LYS A 319 -19.16 11.60 5.72
N VAL A 320 -17.99 12.09 6.09
CA VAL A 320 -17.64 12.38 7.48
C VAL A 320 -17.75 13.89 7.71
N GLU A 321 -18.64 14.28 8.62
CA GLU A 321 -18.94 15.70 8.87
C GLU A 321 -17.75 16.48 9.47
N ASN A 322 -16.94 15.83 10.31
CA ASN A 322 -15.87 16.47 11.06
C ASN A 322 -14.52 15.77 10.83
N ILE A 323 -13.73 16.32 9.92
CA ILE A 323 -12.38 15.85 9.61
C ILE A 323 -11.37 16.84 10.17
N ILE A 324 -10.50 16.34 11.03
CA ILE A 324 -9.40 17.10 11.61
C ILE A 324 -8.16 16.78 10.76
N ASP A 325 -7.88 17.66 9.80
CA ASP A 325 -6.75 17.54 8.88
C ASP A 325 -5.84 18.75 9.02
N LYS A 326 -4.87 18.65 9.94
CA LYS A 326 -3.94 19.75 10.27
C LYS A 326 -2.97 20.05 9.14
N ASP A 327 -2.64 19.04 8.34
CA ASP A 327 -1.64 19.10 7.29
C ASP A 327 -2.27 19.21 5.88
N HIS A 328 -3.61 19.37 5.80
CA HIS A 328 -4.38 19.48 4.57
C HIS A 328 -4.20 18.32 3.56
N VAL A 329 -3.87 17.13 4.07
CA VAL A 329 -3.56 15.93 3.27
C VAL A 329 -4.77 15.32 2.58
N ILE A 330 -6.01 15.68 2.93
CA ILE A 330 -7.22 15.11 2.34
C ILE A 330 -7.31 15.39 0.83
N ASP A 331 -6.88 16.57 0.40
CA ASP A 331 -6.81 16.91 -1.02
C ASP A 331 -5.73 16.09 -1.74
N ALA A 332 -4.62 15.79 -1.07
CA ALA A 332 -3.58 14.89 -1.59
C ALA A 332 -4.16 13.49 -1.84
N LEU A 333 -4.90 12.96 -0.85
CA LEU A 333 -5.57 11.68 -0.95
C LEU A 333 -6.53 11.65 -2.14
N LYS A 334 -7.46 12.61 -2.24
CA LYS A 334 -8.48 12.71 -3.31
C LYS A 334 -7.87 12.75 -4.71
N ASN A 335 -6.69 13.37 -4.85
CA ASN A 335 -5.97 13.43 -6.12
C ASN A 335 -5.01 12.26 -6.35
N GLY A 336 -4.85 11.35 -5.36
CA GLY A 336 -3.91 10.22 -5.40
C GLY A 336 -2.47 10.68 -5.50
N ILE A 337 -2.17 11.80 -4.85
CA ILE A 337 -0.82 12.32 -4.74
C ILE A 337 -0.14 11.52 -3.63
N HIS A 338 1.04 10.99 -3.92
CA HIS A 338 1.84 10.28 -2.93
C HIS A 338 2.23 11.25 -1.80
N LEU A 339 2.09 10.83 -0.53
CA LEU A 339 2.27 11.73 0.62
C LEU A 339 3.69 12.31 0.70
N ASN A 340 4.72 11.55 0.28
CA ASN A 340 6.08 12.09 0.18
C ASN A 340 6.17 13.30 -0.76
N ASP A 341 5.45 13.26 -1.87
CA ASP A 341 5.47 14.34 -2.87
C ASP A 341 4.64 15.52 -2.38
N TYR A 342 3.52 15.24 -1.71
CA TYR A 342 2.66 16.26 -1.12
C TYR A 342 3.39 17.09 -0.07
N VAL A 343 4.06 16.46 0.90
CA VAL A 343 4.74 17.16 2.00
C VAL A 343 5.94 17.96 1.50
N ARG A 344 6.68 17.44 0.51
CA ARG A 344 7.77 18.20 -0.13
C ARG A 344 7.29 19.49 -0.78
N GLY A 345 6.02 19.53 -1.22
CA GLY A 345 5.39 20.69 -1.84
C GLY A 345 4.70 21.67 -0.88
N THR A 346 4.41 21.29 0.38
CA THR A 346 3.78 22.17 1.38
C THR A 346 4.77 22.82 2.36
N GLU A 347 6.00 22.28 2.46
CA GLU A 347 7.10 22.88 3.22
C GLU A 347 7.84 24.01 2.46
N GLU A 348 7.36 24.40 1.27
CA GLU A 348 7.80 25.57 0.46
C GLU A 348 6.85 26.76 0.60
#